data_AF-A0A7X3S9U9-F1
#
_entry.id   AF-A0A7X3S9U9-F1
#
_cell.length_a   1.000
_cell.length_b   1.000
_cell.length_c   1.000
_cell.angle_alpha   90.00
_cell.angle_beta   90.00
_cell.angle_gamma   90.00
#
_symmetry.space_group_name_H-M   'P 1'
#
loop_
_entity.id
_entity.type
_entity.pdbx_description
1 polymer ?
#
loop_
_entity_poly.entity_id
_entity_poly.type
_entity_poly.pdbx_seq_one_letter_code
_entity_poly.pdbx_strand_id
1 'polypeptide(L)'
;MFIISHERKYLYVINPKVASTSIRNRLRELNGFPPLENPRDVMGHKGSGFVLPKHLSEKDFFEICSGRRNYYTFSFVRNPFDRLVSAYTYFQRGVDQPGFNAEKKSIYLRKWDPHRDPKTRAKMGFEEFVEGVCRHQHYMQDQHWRTQCDLLKVKNINYDYVGKMEDFSSDFMKVLKHLDASEEIIARAGDVTNASERRKNDIASFFTDKTADMVREKFKEDFVRFEYSMDFPSLHSIST
;
A
#
# COMPACT_ATOMS: atom_id res chain seq x y z
N MET A 1 5.95 5.20 -5.31
CA MET A 1 6.68 4.35 -6.29
C MET A 1 5.76 4.19 -7.49
N PHE A 2 6.27 4.27 -8.72
CA PHE A 2 5.44 4.41 -9.93
C PHE A 2 5.70 3.26 -10.90
N ILE A 3 4.64 2.80 -11.57
CA ILE A 3 4.71 1.85 -12.68
C ILE A 3 3.94 2.42 -13.85
N ILE A 4 4.55 2.38 -15.03
CA ILE A 4 3.99 2.91 -16.27
C ILE A 4 3.97 1.80 -17.32
N SER A 5 2.92 1.79 -18.15
CA SER A 5 2.88 1.05 -19.43
C SER A 5 2.59 2.03 -20.55
N HIS A 6 3.51 2.16 -21.51
CA HIS A 6 3.30 2.97 -22.70
C HIS A 6 2.32 2.32 -23.67
N GLU A 7 2.35 0.98 -23.75
CA GLU A 7 1.48 0.17 -24.59
C GLU A 7 0.02 0.25 -24.13
N ARG A 8 -0.21 0.02 -22.82
CA ARG A 8 -1.55 0.06 -22.22
C ARG A 8 -1.96 1.44 -21.69
N LYS A 9 -1.12 2.47 -21.90
CA LYS A 9 -1.35 3.87 -21.50
C LYS A 9 -1.86 4.04 -20.06
N TYR A 10 -1.17 3.46 -19.08
CA TYR A 10 -1.52 3.66 -17.67
C TYR A 10 -0.34 4.10 -16.81
N LEU A 11 -0.67 4.85 -15.74
CA LEU A 11 0.22 5.16 -14.62
C LEU A 11 -0.40 4.59 -13.34
N TYR A 12 0.23 3.59 -12.75
CA TYR A 12 -0.13 3.09 -11.43
C TYR A 12 0.82 3.67 -10.38
N VAL A 13 0.28 4.47 -9.46
CA VAL A 13 1.02 4.97 -8.31
C VAL A 13 0.85 4.00 -7.16
N ILE A 14 1.93 3.33 -6.76
CA ILE A 14 1.89 2.27 -5.75
C ILE A 14 1.74 2.88 -4.36
N ASN A 15 0.65 2.49 -3.69
CA ASN A 15 0.49 2.62 -2.25
C ASN A 15 0.78 1.26 -1.59
N PRO A 16 1.61 1.18 -0.54
CA PRO A 16 1.76 -0.06 0.22
C PRO A 16 0.49 -0.43 1.00
N LYS A 17 0.33 -1.72 1.28
CA LYS A 17 -0.71 -2.27 2.18
C LYS A 17 -2.16 -2.24 1.65
N VAL A 18 -2.32 -1.98 0.36
CA VAL A 18 -3.59 -1.98 -0.39
C VAL A 18 -3.63 -3.08 -1.46
N ALA A 19 -3.14 -4.28 -1.13
CA ALA A 19 -2.94 -5.38 -2.09
C ALA A 19 -2.09 -5.01 -3.32
N SER A 20 -1.19 -4.03 -3.18
CA SER A 20 -0.36 -3.53 -4.29
C SER A 20 0.53 -4.58 -4.94
N THR A 21 0.93 -5.61 -4.21
CA THR A 21 1.62 -6.78 -4.78
C THR A 21 0.75 -7.50 -5.81
N SER A 22 -0.53 -7.73 -5.48
CA SER A 22 -1.48 -8.43 -6.36
C SER A 22 -1.84 -7.59 -7.58
N ILE A 23 -2.07 -6.27 -7.39
CA ILE A 23 -2.30 -5.33 -8.50
C ILE A 23 -1.14 -5.43 -9.50
N ARG A 24 0.10 -5.34 -9.02
CA ARG A 24 1.28 -5.43 -9.89
C ARG A 24 1.37 -6.76 -10.62
N ASN A 25 1.05 -7.88 -9.98
CA ASN A 25 1.11 -9.17 -10.66
C ASN A 25 0.08 -9.26 -11.80
N ARG A 26 -1.15 -8.75 -11.59
CA ARG A 26 -2.16 -8.71 -12.66
C ARG A 26 -1.82 -7.71 -13.77
N LEU A 27 -1.27 -6.54 -13.44
CA LEU A 27 -0.79 -5.59 -14.46
C LEU A 27 0.38 -6.15 -15.28
N ARG A 28 1.18 -7.02 -14.69
CA ARG A 28 2.24 -7.73 -15.41
C ARG A 28 1.66 -8.70 -16.44
N GLU A 29 0.63 -9.46 -16.08
CA GLU A 29 -0.17 -10.26 -17.03
C GLU A 29 -0.80 -9.43 -18.14
N LEU A 30 -1.37 -8.27 -17.78
CA LEU A 30 -1.97 -7.35 -18.75
C LEU A 30 -0.96 -6.86 -19.80
N ASN A 31 0.30 -6.69 -19.39
CA ASN A 31 1.41 -6.35 -20.29
C ASN A 31 2.02 -7.58 -21.02
N GLY A 32 1.35 -8.74 -20.99
CA GLY A 32 1.76 -9.93 -21.75
C GLY A 32 2.81 -10.81 -21.06
N PHE A 33 3.10 -10.59 -19.77
CA PHE A 33 4.06 -11.41 -19.03
C PHE A 33 3.35 -12.41 -18.10
N PRO A 34 3.79 -13.68 -18.01
CA PRO A 34 3.13 -14.68 -17.16
C PRO A 34 3.17 -14.26 -15.69
N PRO A 35 2.20 -14.58 -14.82
CA PRO A 35 2.30 -14.23 -13.40
C PRO A 35 3.54 -14.81 -12.73
N LEU A 36 4.09 -14.14 -11.71
CA LEU A 36 5.16 -14.71 -10.90
C LEU A 36 4.62 -15.75 -9.92
N GLU A 37 5.40 -16.80 -9.66
CA GLU A 37 5.15 -17.75 -8.56
C GLU A 37 5.10 -17.02 -7.20
N ASN A 38 6.01 -16.08 -6.99
CA ASN A 38 5.98 -15.16 -5.85
C ASN A 38 5.67 -13.73 -6.33
N PRO A 39 4.43 -13.25 -6.13
CA PRO A 39 4.03 -11.90 -6.51
C PRO A 39 4.86 -10.78 -5.87
N ARG A 40 5.60 -11.04 -4.78
CA ARG A 40 6.44 -10.03 -4.11
C ARG A 40 7.66 -9.62 -4.93
N ASP A 41 8.08 -10.44 -5.87
CA ASP A 41 9.33 -10.23 -6.59
C ASP A 41 9.15 -9.33 -7.82
N VAL A 42 7.92 -8.90 -8.12
CA VAL A 42 7.56 -8.11 -9.33
C VAL A 42 8.40 -6.84 -9.50
N MET A 43 8.87 -6.19 -8.42
CA MET A 43 9.72 -4.99 -8.52
C MET A 43 11.22 -5.28 -8.71
N GLY A 44 11.67 -6.51 -8.43
CA GLY A 44 13.07 -6.90 -8.44
C GLY A 44 13.51 -7.60 -9.72
N HIS A 45 12.58 -8.10 -10.53
CA HIS A 45 12.93 -8.78 -11.78
C HIS A 45 13.31 -7.78 -12.89
N LYS A 46 14.55 -7.88 -13.38
CA LYS A 46 14.86 -7.49 -14.77
C LYS A 46 13.84 -8.21 -15.66
N GLY A 47 13.08 -7.47 -16.47
CA GLY A 47 11.99 -8.04 -17.28
C GLY A 47 10.61 -8.07 -16.63
N SER A 48 10.34 -7.20 -15.64
CA SER A 48 8.98 -7.02 -15.07
C SER A 48 7.95 -6.50 -16.07
N GLY A 49 8.37 -5.99 -17.23
CA GLY A 49 7.48 -5.37 -18.22
C GLY A 49 7.03 -3.96 -17.85
N PHE A 50 7.63 -3.35 -16.82
CA PHE A 50 7.24 -2.04 -16.32
C PHE A 50 8.24 -0.95 -16.67
N VAL A 51 7.70 0.19 -17.13
CA VAL A 51 8.44 1.43 -17.22
C VAL A 51 8.44 2.09 -15.84
N LEU A 52 9.64 2.48 -15.38
CA LEU A 52 9.84 3.18 -14.12
C LEU A 52 10.25 4.63 -14.40
N PRO A 53 10.06 5.57 -13.47
CA PRO A 53 10.42 6.98 -13.70
C PRO A 53 11.87 7.18 -14.14
N LYS A 54 12.80 6.36 -13.64
CA LYS A 54 14.23 6.42 -14.04
C LYS A 54 14.48 6.06 -15.51
N HIS A 55 13.49 5.52 -16.21
CA HIS A 55 13.54 5.22 -17.65
C HIS A 55 12.93 6.33 -18.50
N LEU A 56 12.48 7.44 -17.89
CA LEU A 56 11.82 8.56 -18.55
C LEU A 56 12.62 9.85 -18.36
N SER A 57 12.46 10.78 -19.29
CA SER A 57 12.88 12.16 -19.04
C SER A 57 11.97 12.80 -17.98
N GLU A 58 12.49 13.81 -17.27
CA GLU A 58 11.69 14.57 -16.30
C GLU A 58 10.44 15.18 -16.95
N LYS A 59 10.58 15.69 -18.17
CA LYS A 59 9.48 16.24 -18.97
C LYS A 59 8.40 15.18 -19.24
N ASP A 60 8.79 14.01 -19.74
CA ASP A 60 7.83 12.93 -20.03
C ASP A 60 7.09 12.51 -18.76
N PHE A 61 7.82 12.33 -17.66
CA PHE A 61 7.23 11.90 -16.39
C PHE A 61 6.27 12.95 -15.84
N PHE A 62 6.63 14.24 -15.92
CA PHE A 62 5.75 15.34 -15.52
C PHE A 62 4.49 15.44 -16.38
N GLU A 63 4.61 15.30 -17.70
CA GLU A 63 3.47 15.34 -18.61
C GLU A 63 2.51 14.16 -18.38
N ILE A 64 3.04 12.97 -18.06
CA ILE A 64 2.21 11.82 -17.66
C ILE A 64 1.48 12.13 -16.34
N CYS A 65 2.21 12.55 -15.29
CA CYS A 65 1.61 12.82 -13.97
C CYS A 65 0.57 13.94 -13.98
N SER A 66 0.73 14.92 -14.87
CA SER A 66 -0.19 16.05 -15.04
C SER A 66 -1.38 15.75 -15.96
N GLY A 67 -1.50 14.52 -16.49
CA GLY A 67 -2.58 14.11 -17.38
C GLY A 67 -2.44 14.59 -18.83
N ARG A 68 -1.33 15.25 -19.20
CA ARG A 68 -1.14 15.82 -20.56
C ARG A 68 -0.86 14.78 -21.64
N ARG A 69 -0.69 13.50 -21.27
CA ARG A 69 -0.41 12.41 -22.22
C ARG A 69 -1.50 11.33 -22.29
N ASN A 70 -2.67 11.58 -21.72
CA ASN A 70 -3.82 10.66 -21.73
C ASN A 70 -3.47 9.25 -21.20
N TYR A 71 -2.77 9.19 -20.06
CA TYR A 71 -2.55 7.94 -19.35
C TYR A 71 -3.65 7.77 -18.32
N TYR A 72 -4.26 6.59 -18.27
CA TYR A 72 -5.15 6.24 -17.18
C TYR A 72 -4.33 6.12 -15.89
N THR A 73 -4.49 7.10 -15.02
CA THR A 73 -3.72 7.26 -13.79
C THR A 73 -4.55 6.82 -12.60
N PHE A 74 -4.11 5.76 -11.93
CA PHE A 74 -4.87 5.19 -10.83
C PHE A 74 -4.03 4.80 -9.62
N SER A 75 -4.71 4.65 -8.49
CA SER A 75 -4.15 4.05 -7.28
C SER A 75 -5.24 3.40 -6.42
N PHE A 76 -4.81 2.84 -5.29
CA PHE A 76 -5.68 2.30 -4.26
C PHE A 76 -5.31 2.89 -2.90
N VAL A 77 -6.32 3.10 -2.07
CA VAL A 77 -6.19 3.56 -0.68
C VAL A 77 -6.88 2.58 0.26
N ARG A 78 -6.65 2.74 1.55
CA ARG A 78 -7.28 1.96 2.63
C ARG A 78 -7.51 2.86 3.82
N ASN A 79 -8.52 2.56 4.64
CA ASN A 79 -8.76 3.27 5.89
C ASN A 79 -7.45 3.35 6.71
N PRO A 80 -7.06 4.54 7.18
CA PRO A 80 -5.78 4.73 7.87
C PRO A 80 -5.55 3.79 9.06
N PHE A 81 -6.57 3.49 9.87
CA PHE A 81 -6.45 2.55 11.00
C PHE A 81 -6.10 1.14 10.53
N ASP A 82 -6.88 0.60 9.58
CA ASP A 82 -6.68 -0.74 9.05
C ASP A 82 -5.33 -0.86 8.30
N ARG A 83 -4.96 0.19 7.56
CA ARG A 83 -3.66 0.26 6.90
C ARG A 83 -2.50 0.17 7.90
N LEU A 84 -2.61 0.83 9.04
CA LEU A 84 -1.58 0.83 10.07
C LEU A 84 -1.47 -0.54 10.78
N VAL A 85 -2.59 -1.20 11.09
CA VAL A 85 -2.60 -2.58 11.62
C VAL A 85 -1.95 -3.55 10.62
N SER A 86 -2.25 -3.39 9.33
CA SER A 86 -1.63 -4.17 8.25
C SER A 86 -0.12 -3.92 8.15
N ALA A 87 0.32 -2.66 8.33
CA ALA A 87 1.73 -2.28 8.35
C ALA A 87 2.45 -2.90 9.56
N TYR A 88 1.87 -2.80 10.76
CA TYR A 88 2.39 -3.42 11.98
C TYR A 88 2.53 -4.94 11.84
N THR A 89 1.50 -5.63 11.34
CA THR A 89 1.55 -7.08 11.12
C THR A 89 2.69 -7.48 10.17
N TYR A 90 2.92 -6.68 9.13
CA TYR A 90 4.04 -6.89 8.22
C TYR A 90 5.38 -6.53 8.85
N PHE A 91 5.42 -5.52 9.71
CA PHE A 91 6.59 -5.18 10.50
C PHE A 91 7.02 -6.39 11.35
N GLN A 92 6.09 -6.93 12.16
CA GLN A 92 6.28 -8.09 13.04
C GLN A 92 6.75 -9.34 12.28
N ARG A 93 6.10 -9.70 11.16
CA ARG A 93 6.52 -10.87 10.36
C ARG A 93 7.95 -10.79 9.86
N GLY A 94 8.46 -9.59 9.58
CA GLY A 94 9.85 -9.43 9.16
C GLY A 94 10.86 -9.48 10.30
N VAL A 95 10.43 -9.33 11.57
CA VAL A 95 11.28 -9.61 12.73
C VAL A 95 11.50 -11.12 12.86
N ASP A 96 10.49 -11.93 12.51
CA ASP A 96 10.52 -13.38 12.62
C ASP A 96 11.38 -14.08 11.53
N GLN A 97 11.70 -13.39 10.42
CA GLN A 97 12.40 -13.99 9.26
C GLN A 97 13.87 -13.53 9.15
N PRO A 98 14.86 -14.42 9.33
CA PRO A 98 16.27 -14.12 9.10
C PRO A 98 16.50 -13.63 7.66
N GLY A 99 17.26 -12.53 7.48
CA GLY A 99 17.56 -11.95 6.16
C GLY A 99 16.48 -11.01 5.58
N PHE A 100 15.27 -10.96 6.15
CA PHE A 100 14.19 -10.12 5.64
C PHE A 100 14.20 -8.72 6.28
N ASN A 101 15.05 -7.80 5.80
CA ASN A 101 15.17 -6.44 6.34
C ASN A 101 15.41 -6.40 7.87
N ALA A 102 15.90 -7.51 8.47
CA ALA A 102 16.10 -7.65 9.90
C ALA A 102 17.01 -6.54 10.45
N GLU A 103 17.99 -6.09 9.66
CA GLU A 103 18.88 -4.97 10.03
C GLU A 103 18.14 -3.63 10.08
N LYS A 104 17.41 -3.25 9.02
CA LYS A 104 16.59 -2.01 9.00
C LYS A 104 15.54 -2.00 10.10
N LYS A 105 14.95 -3.15 10.41
CA LYS A 105 13.95 -3.30 11.49
C LYS A 105 14.58 -3.37 12.88
N SER A 106 15.80 -3.89 13.00
CA SER A 106 16.58 -3.79 14.24
C SER A 106 16.98 -2.34 14.53
N ILE A 107 17.24 -1.50 13.52
CA ILE A 107 17.54 -0.07 13.72
C ILE A 107 16.37 0.65 14.38
N TYR A 108 15.14 0.33 13.96
CA TYR A 108 13.92 0.86 14.57
C TYR A 108 13.78 0.43 16.04
N LEU A 109 14.06 -0.85 16.36
CA LEU A 109 14.06 -1.37 17.72
C LEU A 109 15.20 -0.81 18.60
N ARG A 110 16.41 -0.62 18.04
CA ARG A 110 17.62 -0.12 18.73
C ARG A 110 17.57 1.37 19.05
N LYS A 111 16.89 2.19 18.23
CA LYS A 111 16.86 3.64 18.45
C LYS A 111 15.93 4.06 19.59
N TRP A 112 14.91 3.27 19.89
CA TRP A 112 13.95 3.55 20.97
C TRP A 112 14.40 2.97 22.31
N ASP A 113 15.12 1.86 22.26
CA ASP A 113 15.81 1.30 23.41
C ASP A 113 17.22 0.87 22.97
N PRO A 114 18.25 1.71 23.20
CA PRO A 114 19.63 1.38 22.85
C PRO A 114 20.17 0.19 23.65
N HIS A 115 19.49 -0.22 24.72
CA HIS A 115 19.81 -1.40 25.51
C HIS A 115 19.10 -2.66 25.01
N ARG A 116 18.17 -2.55 24.05
CA ARG A 116 17.46 -3.70 23.47
C ARG A 116 18.44 -4.53 22.64
N ASP A 117 18.78 -5.71 23.15
CA ASP A 117 19.69 -6.60 22.43
C ASP A 117 19.03 -7.03 21.10
N PRO A 118 19.59 -6.67 19.94
CA PRO A 118 19.07 -7.02 18.62
C PRO A 118 18.95 -8.54 18.39
N LYS A 119 19.66 -9.36 19.19
CA LYS A 119 19.57 -10.82 19.16
C LYS A 119 18.30 -11.35 19.81
N THR A 120 17.68 -10.59 20.72
CA THR A 120 16.48 -11.05 21.47
C THR A 120 15.24 -11.21 20.59
N ARG A 121 15.22 -10.61 19.39
CA ARG A 121 14.05 -10.58 18.48
C ARG A 121 12.75 -10.16 19.18
N ALA A 122 12.85 -9.43 20.30
CA ALA A 122 11.69 -9.03 21.09
C ALA A 122 10.75 -8.17 20.22
N LYS A 123 9.49 -8.56 20.16
CA LYS A 123 8.48 -7.88 19.36
C LYS A 123 8.11 -6.53 20.00
N MET A 124 8.08 -5.49 19.18
CA MET A 124 7.54 -4.17 19.55
C MET A 124 6.03 -4.28 19.74
N GLY A 125 5.47 -3.65 20.78
CA GLY A 125 4.02 -3.59 20.97
C GLY A 125 3.33 -2.69 19.93
N PHE A 126 2.02 -2.83 19.76
CA PHE A 126 1.31 -1.99 18.79
C PHE A 126 1.29 -0.51 19.19
N GLU A 127 1.08 -0.21 20.47
CA GLU A 127 1.09 1.17 20.97
C GLU A 127 2.45 1.85 20.72
N GLU A 128 3.55 1.18 21.10
CA GLU A 128 4.92 1.63 20.86
C GLU A 128 5.17 1.89 19.36
N PHE A 129 4.64 1.02 18.49
CA PHE A 129 4.71 1.21 17.04
C PHE A 129 3.96 2.47 16.57
N VAL A 130 2.71 2.68 17.01
CA VAL A 130 1.92 3.87 16.64
C VAL A 130 2.60 5.15 17.14
N GLU A 131 3.09 5.15 18.37
CA GLU A 131 3.82 6.28 18.92
C GLU A 131 5.05 6.62 18.07
N GLY A 132 5.82 5.61 17.67
CA GLY A 132 6.98 5.79 16.82
C GLY A 132 6.63 6.37 15.44
N VAL A 133 5.59 5.82 14.81
CA VAL A 133 5.08 6.31 13.51
C VAL A 133 4.64 7.78 13.57
N CYS A 134 4.03 8.20 14.67
CA CYS A 134 3.44 9.54 14.80
C CYS A 134 4.40 10.60 15.34
N ARG A 135 5.42 10.24 16.12
CA ARG A 135 6.30 11.22 16.78
C ARG A 135 7.71 11.30 16.19
N HIS A 136 8.22 10.25 15.54
CA HIS A 136 9.63 10.23 15.14
C HIS A 136 9.84 10.40 13.65
N GLN A 137 10.51 11.48 13.25
CA GLN A 137 10.79 11.80 11.84
C GLN A 137 11.39 10.65 11.03
N HIS A 138 12.27 9.83 11.64
CA HIS A 138 12.86 8.68 10.97
C HIS A 138 11.83 7.60 10.60
N TYR A 139 10.80 7.39 11.42
CA TYR A 139 9.70 6.48 11.09
C TYR A 139 8.77 7.14 10.08
N MET A 140 8.51 8.45 10.17
CA MET A 140 7.58 9.14 9.25
C MET A 140 7.91 8.92 7.77
N GLN A 141 9.16 8.61 7.44
CA GLN A 141 9.61 8.40 6.07
C GLN A 141 9.40 6.97 5.53
N ASP A 142 9.05 5.97 6.34
CA ASP A 142 8.84 4.62 5.81
C ASP A 142 7.55 4.58 4.96
N GLN A 143 7.66 4.04 3.74
CA GLN A 143 6.54 3.95 2.80
C GLN A 143 5.36 3.11 3.32
N HIS A 144 5.58 2.21 4.29
CA HIS A 144 4.52 1.33 4.78
C HIS A 144 3.55 2.04 5.73
N TRP A 145 3.93 3.17 6.33
CA TRP A 145 3.10 3.91 7.29
C TRP A 145 3.21 5.44 7.18
N ARG A 146 3.84 5.96 6.11
CA ARG A 146 3.65 7.35 5.66
C ARG A 146 2.19 7.57 5.23
N THR A 147 1.70 8.82 5.32
CA THR A 147 0.38 9.19 4.82
C THR A 147 0.21 8.84 3.35
N GLN A 148 -1.01 8.46 2.97
CA GLN A 148 -1.36 8.07 1.62
C GLN A 148 -1.35 9.29 0.70
N CYS A 149 -1.81 10.45 1.16
CA CYS A 149 -1.72 11.71 0.41
C CYS A 149 -0.27 12.02 -0.02
N ASP A 150 0.72 11.83 0.87
CA ASP A 150 2.13 12.06 0.55
C ASP A 150 2.73 11.01 -0.39
N LEU A 151 2.34 9.74 -0.23
CA LEU A 151 2.81 8.64 -1.07
C LEU A 151 2.26 8.74 -2.49
N LEU A 152 1.00 9.15 -2.60
CA LEU A 152 0.27 9.32 -3.84
C LEU A 152 0.53 10.67 -4.48
N LYS A 153 1.19 11.61 -3.78
CA LYS A 153 1.47 12.95 -4.34
C LYS A 153 0.19 13.59 -4.88
N VAL A 154 -0.91 13.50 -4.13
CA VAL A 154 -2.25 13.91 -4.58
C VAL A 154 -2.38 15.39 -4.95
N LYS A 155 -1.38 16.20 -4.58
CA LYS A 155 -1.26 17.62 -4.94
C LYS A 155 -0.58 17.83 -6.32
N ASN A 156 0.08 16.81 -6.86
CA ASN A 156 0.92 16.90 -8.05
C ASN A 156 0.53 15.90 -9.16
N ILE A 157 -0.32 14.93 -8.85
CA ILE A 157 -0.73 13.88 -9.78
C ILE A 157 -2.24 13.96 -9.98
N ASN A 158 -2.64 14.00 -11.26
CA ASN A 158 -4.03 13.92 -11.66
C ASN A 158 -4.43 12.44 -11.74
N TYR A 159 -5.41 12.04 -10.94
CA TYR A 159 -5.91 10.66 -10.89
C TYR A 159 -7.24 10.56 -11.62
N ASP A 160 -7.35 9.60 -12.52
CA ASP A 160 -8.61 9.19 -13.13
C ASP A 160 -9.41 8.26 -12.20
N TYR A 161 -8.71 7.48 -11.35
CA TYR A 161 -9.36 6.57 -10.42
C TYR A 161 -8.55 6.32 -9.14
N VAL A 162 -9.22 6.37 -7.99
CA VAL A 162 -8.64 5.97 -6.71
C VAL A 162 -9.59 4.97 -6.05
N GLY A 163 -9.24 3.69 -6.10
CA GLY A 163 -10.04 2.61 -5.52
C GLY A 163 -9.81 2.44 -4.03
N LYS A 164 -10.74 1.77 -3.34
CA LYS A 164 -10.63 1.43 -1.91
C LYS A 164 -10.29 -0.04 -1.72
N MET A 165 -9.45 -0.35 -0.74
CA MET A 165 -9.06 -1.74 -0.40
C MET A 165 -10.25 -2.52 0.17
N GLU A 166 -11.17 -1.81 0.81
CA GLU A 166 -12.42 -2.30 1.35
C GLU A 166 -13.31 -2.86 0.23
N ASP A 167 -13.27 -2.23 -0.94
CA ASP A 167 -14.02 -2.60 -2.15
C ASP A 167 -13.09 -3.16 -3.25
N PHE A 168 -11.97 -3.78 -2.84
CA PHE A 168 -10.85 -4.07 -3.73
C PHE A 168 -11.26 -4.82 -5.00
N SER A 169 -12.05 -5.89 -4.87
CA SER A 169 -12.43 -6.72 -6.02
C SER A 169 -13.25 -5.92 -7.03
N SER A 170 -14.30 -5.22 -6.60
CA SER A 170 -15.11 -4.40 -7.49
C SER A 170 -14.32 -3.26 -8.12
N ASP A 171 -13.48 -2.60 -7.35
CA ASP A 171 -12.70 -1.45 -7.81
C ASP A 171 -11.59 -1.85 -8.77
N PHE A 172 -10.94 -2.97 -8.51
CA PHE A 172 -9.89 -3.46 -9.40
C PHE A 172 -10.45 -4.05 -10.69
N MET A 173 -11.64 -4.65 -10.66
CA MET A 173 -12.35 -5.02 -11.88
C MET A 173 -12.66 -3.81 -12.77
N LYS A 174 -13.06 -2.66 -12.20
CA LYS A 174 -13.28 -1.42 -12.98
C LYS A 174 -12.00 -0.97 -13.69
N VAL A 175 -10.87 -0.97 -12.97
CA VAL A 175 -9.56 -0.63 -13.53
C VAL A 175 -9.17 -1.58 -14.67
N LEU A 176 -9.30 -2.88 -14.47
CA LEU A 176 -8.94 -3.87 -15.49
C LEU A 176 -9.84 -3.76 -16.73
N LYS A 177 -11.14 -3.52 -16.57
CA LYS A 177 -12.06 -3.26 -17.68
C LYS A 177 -11.69 -1.99 -18.44
N HIS A 178 -11.32 -0.92 -17.75
CA HIS A 178 -10.88 0.32 -18.40
C HIS A 178 -9.61 0.12 -19.24
N LEU A 179 -8.73 -0.80 -18.82
CA LEU A 179 -7.49 -1.14 -19.52
C LEU A 179 -7.65 -2.25 -20.56
N ASP A 180 -8.88 -2.60 -20.95
CA ASP A 180 -9.22 -3.65 -21.91
C ASP A 180 -8.57 -5.01 -21.58
N ALA A 181 -8.54 -5.37 -20.29
CA ALA A 181 -8.08 -6.67 -19.85
C ALA A 181 -9.02 -7.78 -20.32
N SER A 182 -8.46 -8.95 -20.66
CA SER A 182 -9.27 -10.13 -21.01
C SER A 182 -10.09 -10.63 -19.81
N GLU A 183 -11.20 -11.31 -20.09
CA GLU A 183 -12.06 -11.92 -19.06
C GLU A 183 -11.28 -12.87 -18.13
N GLU A 184 -10.29 -13.58 -18.67
CA GLU A 184 -9.41 -14.47 -17.93
C GLU A 184 -8.57 -13.72 -16.87
N ILE A 185 -8.03 -12.53 -17.22
CA ILE A 185 -7.26 -11.70 -16.29
C ILE A 185 -8.20 -11.12 -15.22
N ILE A 186 -9.39 -10.68 -15.62
CA ILE A 186 -10.41 -10.12 -14.72
C ILE A 186 -10.87 -11.18 -13.71
N ALA A 187 -11.15 -12.41 -14.15
CA ALA A 187 -11.57 -13.50 -13.28
C ALA A 187 -10.55 -13.78 -12.17
N ARG A 188 -9.25 -13.77 -12.50
CA ARG A 188 -8.15 -13.96 -11.53
C ARG A 188 -7.92 -12.78 -10.58
N ALA A 189 -8.58 -11.64 -10.78
CA ALA A 189 -8.44 -10.48 -9.92
C ALA A 189 -9.24 -10.61 -8.60
N GLY A 190 -10.31 -11.42 -8.60
CA GLY A 190 -11.18 -11.65 -7.43
C GLY A 190 -10.54 -12.48 -6.32
N ASP A 191 -9.54 -13.32 -6.63
CA ASP A 191 -8.94 -14.29 -5.69
C ASP A 191 -8.07 -13.64 -4.58
N VAL A 192 -7.88 -12.32 -4.64
CA VAL A 192 -6.94 -11.56 -3.80
C VAL A 192 -7.47 -11.32 -2.38
N THR A 193 -8.76 -11.52 -2.11
CA THR A 193 -9.42 -11.15 -0.83
C THR A 193 -9.04 -12.01 0.38
N ASN A 194 -8.44 -13.19 0.14
CA ASN A 194 -8.17 -14.19 1.18
C ASN A 194 -7.22 -13.78 2.32
N ALA A 195 -6.46 -12.68 2.19
CA ALA A 195 -5.54 -12.22 3.23
C ALA A 195 -6.11 -11.10 4.11
N SER A 196 -7.09 -10.32 3.63
CA SER A 196 -7.80 -9.30 4.41
C SER A 196 -9.05 -9.84 5.09
N GLU A 197 -9.78 -10.77 4.44
CA GLU A 197 -10.95 -11.41 5.06
C GLU A 197 -10.60 -12.20 6.33
N ARG A 198 -9.40 -12.80 6.38
CA ARG A 198 -8.86 -13.47 7.58
C ARG A 198 -8.46 -12.51 8.70
N ARG A 199 -8.51 -11.19 8.47
CA ARG A 199 -8.24 -10.13 9.47
C ARG A 199 -9.52 -9.39 9.87
N LYS A 200 -10.66 -10.09 9.96
CA LYS A 200 -11.81 -9.65 10.77
C LYS A 200 -11.48 -9.66 12.27
N ASN A 201 -10.29 -9.20 12.64
CA ASN A 201 -10.02 -8.84 14.03
C ASN A 201 -10.67 -7.47 14.22
N ASP A 202 -11.30 -7.27 15.37
CA ASP A 202 -11.77 -5.96 15.77
C ASP A 202 -10.59 -4.97 15.72
N ILE A 203 -10.57 -4.11 14.70
CA ILE A 203 -9.49 -3.14 14.51
C ILE A 203 -9.38 -2.26 15.75
N ALA A 204 -10.50 -1.95 16.41
CA ALA A 204 -10.53 -1.17 17.63
C ALA A 204 -9.71 -1.82 18.74
N SER A 205 -9.63 -3.16 18.81
CA SER A 205 -8.87 -3.86 19.86
C SER A 205 -7.36 -3.64 19.79
N PHE A 206 -6.84 -3.09 18.68
CA PHE A 206 -5.43 -2.69 18.59
C PHE A 206 -5.17 -1.33 19.24
N PHE A 207 -6.17 -0.47 19.37
CA PHE A 207 -5.98 0.92 19.73
C PHE A 207 -6.48 1.23 21.14
N THR A 208 -5.73 2.08 21.83
CA THR A 208 -6.22 2.90 22.93
C THR A 208 -6.71 4.24 22.39
N ASP A 209 -7.52 4.98 23.16
CA ASP A 209 -7.98 6.32 22.78
C ASP A 209 -6.81 7.23 22.39
N LYS A 210 -5.74 7.21 23.19
CA LYS A 210 -4.51 7.97 22.95
C LYS A 210 -3.90 7.63 21.58
N THR A 211 -3.74 6.36 21.25
CA THR A 211 -3.14 5.96 19.96
C THR A 211 -4.07 6.21 18.79
N ALA A 212 -5.38 6.11 19.00
CA ALA A 212 -6.38 6.46 18.01
C ALA A 212 -6.32 7.95 17.64
N ASP A 213 -6.24 8.83 18.63
CA ASP A 213 -6.13 10.28 18.42
C ASP A 213 -4.85 10.67 17.69
N MET A 214 -3.73 10.00 18.01
CA MET A 214 -2.47 10.20 17.28
C MET A 214 -2.59 9.85 15.80
N VAL A 215 -3.34 8.78 15.47
CA VAL A 215 -3.61 8.39 14.08
C VAL A 215 -4.55 9.38 13.40
N ARG A 216 -5.63 9.81 14.07
CA ARG A 216 -6.56 10.83 13.54
C ARG A 216 -5.82 12.11 13.16
N GLU A 217 -4.93 12.58 14.03
CA GLU A 217 -4.16 13.80 13.78
C GLU A 217 -3.15 13.60 12.64
N LYS A 218 -2.32 12.55 12.71
CA LYS A 218 -1.28 12.30 11.69
C LYS A 218 -1.87 12.08 10.30
N PHE A 219 -2.95 11.32 10.19
CA PHE A 219 -3.56 10.91 8.93
C PHE A 219 -4.81 11.72 8.58
N LYS A 220 -5.00 12.89 9.20
CA LYS A 220 -6.16 13.76 8.99
C LYS A 220 -6.46 14.03 7.52
N GLU A 221 -5.42 14.35 6.73
CA GLU A 221 -5.57 14.61 5.30
C GLU A 221 -6.02 13.35 4.54
N ASP A 222 -5.55 12.15 4.92
CA ASP A 222 -5.99 10.89 4.29
C ASP A 222 -7.47 10.63 4.58
N PHE A 223 -7.93 10.83 5.82
CA PHE A 223 -9.33 10.66 6.19
C PHE A 223 -10.24 11.60 5.37
N VAL A 224 -9.88 12.88 5.30
CA VAL A 224 -10.66 13.88 4.58
C VAL A 224 -10.62 13.64 3.07
N ARG A 225 -9.43 13.45 2.49
CA ARG A 225 -9.24 13.36 1.03
C ARG A 225 -9.87 12.13 0.42
N PHE A 226 -9.89 11.01 1.13
CA PHE A 226 -10.41 9.74 0.63
C PHE A 226 -11.76 9.35 1.26
N GLU A 227 -12.39 10.30 1.94
CA GLU A 227 -13.74 10.17 2.50
C GLU A 227 -13.87 8.93 3.41
N TYR A 228 -12.94 8.80 4.35
CA TYR A 228 -13.02 7.80 5.42
C TYR A 228 -13.55 8.43 6.69
N SER A 229 -14.37 7.67 7.43
CA SER A 229 -14.70 8.02 8.81
C SER A 229 -13.44 8.01 9.69
N MET A 230 -13.37 8.95 10.63
CA MET A 230 -12.37 8.97 11.71
C MET A 230 -12.73 8.04 12.88
N ASP A 231 -13.87 7.37 12.81
CA ASP A 231 -14.20 6.23 13.66
C ASP A 231 -13.49 4.97 13.18
N PHE A 232 -13.39 3.97 14.07
CA PHE A 232 -12.88 2.68 13.65
C PHE A 232 -13.82 2.08 12.59
N PRO A 233 -13.27 1.45 11.55
CA PRO A 233 -14.08 0.72 10.59
C PRO A 233 -14.86 -0.37 11.33
N SER A 234 -16.19 -0.27 11.31
CA SER A 234 -17.05 -1.30 11.84
C SER A 234 -16.90 -2.56 11.00
N LEU A 235 -17.01 -3.73 11.65
CA LEU A 235 -17.25 -4.99 10.93
C LEU A 235 -18.56 -4.81 10.17
N HIS A 236 -18.52 -4.41 8.90
CA HIS A 236 -19.70 -4.47 8.07
C HIS A 236 -20.08 -5.95 7.98
N SER A 237 -21.22 -6.29 8.58
CA SER A 237 -21.99 -7.47 8.23
C SER A 237 -22.16 -7.41 6.73
N ILE A 238 -21.48 -8.32 6.03
CA ILE A 238 -21.79 -8.59 4.63
C ILE A 238 -23.27 -8.95 4.64
N SER A 239 -24.12 -8.02 4.19
CA SER A 239 -25.50 -8.34 3.90
C SER A 239 -25.45 -9.37 2.77
N THR A 240 -26.06 -10.51 3.07
CA THR A 240 -26.21 -11.73 2.27
C THR A 240 -26.42 -11.49 0.79
#